data_AF-A0A511N475-F1
#
_entry.id   AF-A0A511N475-F1
#
_cell.length_a   1.000
_cell.length_b   1.000
_cell.length_c   1.000
_cell.angle_alpha   90.00
_cell.angle_beta   90.00
_cell.angle_gamma   90.00
#
_symmetry.space_group_name_H-M   'P 1'
#
loop_
_entity.id
_entity.type
_entity.pdbx_description
1 polymer ?
#
loop_
_entity_poly.entity_id
_entity_poly.type
_entity_poly.pdbx_seq_one_letter_code
_entity_poly.pdbx_strand_id
1 'polypeptide(L)'
;MTREMILSGHRTVTVILGLILLIHVLTIISSLLQGNFGLPQLIRVGLTFWLAWSVYRGSAVARWIMVVLLVFAAITTFNGGMHLTELSARVSETLQNPGALKGVIFMAYGMATAYGLSAIALAFMPNVKAYFAYVQGQAS
;
A
#
# COMPACT_ATOMS: atom_id res chain seq x y z
N MET A 1 12.90 -22.02 -15.24
CA MET A 1 12.19 -21.35 -14.13
C MET A 1 11.74 -22.41 -13.15
N THR A 2 12.06 -22.32 -11.85
CA THR A 2 11.64 -23.37 -10.91
C THR A 2 10.21 -23.10 -10.42
N ARG A 3 9.42 -24.17 -10.23
CA ARG A 3 8.05 -24.08 -9.70
C ARG A 3 8.00 -23.33 -8.36
N GLU A 4 9.03 -23.48 -7.54
CA GLU A 4 9.19 -22.80 -6.26
C GLU A 4 9.30 -21.28 -6.41
N MET A 5 10.03 -20.77 -7.42
CA MET A 5 10.13 -19.34 -7.69
C MET A 5 8.78 -18.73 -8.08
N ILE A 6 7.97 -19.43 -8.88
CA ILE A 6 6.64 -18.98 -9.30
C ILE A 6 5.69 -18.93 -8.10
N LEU A 7 5.68 -19.98 -7.27
CA LEU A 7 4.87 -20.03 -6.05
C LEU A 7 5.28 -18.97 -5.03
N SER A 8 6.58 -18.73 -4.87
CA SER A 8 7.10 -17.65 -4.02
C SER A 8 6.63 -16.28 -4.52
N GLY A 9 6.75 -16.01 -5.83
CA GLY A 9 6.27 -14.78 -6.44
C GLY A 9 4.78 -14.55 -6.25
N HIS A 10 3.97 -15.59 -6.47
CA HIS A 10 2.53 -15.55 -6.24
C HIS A 10 2.20 -15.22 -4.79
N ARG A 11 2.85 -15.88 -3.82
CA ARG A 11 2.67 -15.58 -2.39
C ARG A 11 2.99 -14.13 -2.07
N THR A 12 4.11 -13.61 -2.57
CA THR A 12 4.49 -12.20 -2.35
C THR A 12 3.45 -11.24 -2.91
N VAL A 13 2.99 -11.45 -4.15
CA VAL A 13 1.96 -10.60 -4.76
C VAL A 13 0.65 -10.67 -3.96
N THR A 14 0.21 -11.87 -3.58
CA THR A 14 -1.02 -12.06 -2.80
C THR A 14 -0.95 -11.40 -1.43
N VAL A 15 0.19 -11.49 -0.73
CA VAL A 15 0.39 -10.81 0.56
C VAL A 15 0.34 -9.29 0.41
N ILE A 16 1.04 -8.73 -0.59
CA ILE A 16 1.04 -7.28 -0.84
C ILE A 16 -0.39 -6.79 -1.15
N LEU A 17 -1.09 -7.46 -2.06
CA LEU A 17 -2.46 -7.10 -2.42
C LEU A 17 -3.41 -7.26 -1.23
N GLY A 18 -3.27 -8.33 -0.46
CA GLY A 18 -4.05 -8.57 0.76
C GLY A 18 -3.88 -7.47 1.79
N LEU A 19 -2.64 -7.02 2.04
CA LEU A 19 -2.35 -5.91 2.96
C LEU A 19 -2.93 -4.59 2.45
N ILE A 20 -2.79 -4.28 1.16
CA ILE A 20 -3.36 -3.06 0.56
C ILE A 20 -4.89 -3.06 0.72
N LEU A 21 -5.55 -4.18 0.43
CA LEU A 21 -6.99 -4.31 0.57
C LEU A 21 -7.41 -4.20 2.04
N LEU A 22 -6.68 -4.83 2.96
CA LEU A 22 -6.95 -4.73 4.40
C LEU A 22 -6.88 -3.27 4.88
N ILE A 23 -5.84 -2.52 4.50
CA ILE A 23 -5.70 -1.10 4.84
C ILE A 23 -6.90 -0.30 4.31
N HIS A 24 -7.34 -0.56 3.08
CA HIS A 24 -8.49 0.12 2.50
C HIS A 24 -9.78 -0.23 3.23
N VAL A 25 -9.99 -1.49 3.61
CA VAL A 25 -11.14 -1.91 4.41
C VAL A 25 -11.16 -1.21 5.77
N LEU A 26 -10.02 -1.15 6.47
CA LEU A 26 -9.92 -0.44 7.76
C LEU A 26 -10.20 1.06 7.59
N THR A 27 -9.77 1.65 6.48
CA THR A 27 -10.05 3.06 6.17
C THR A 27 -11.55 3.30 5.96
N ILE A 28 -12.25 2.39 5.25
CA ILE A 28 -13.71 2.48 5.08
C ILE A 28 -14.42 2.37 6.42
N ILE A 29 -14.05 1.40 7.24
CA ILE A 29 -14.65 1.20 8.57
C ILE A 29 -14.47 2.46 9.40
N SER A 30 -13.28 3.06 9.37
CA SER A 30 -12.99 4.32 10.07
C SER A 30 -13.87 5.47 9.55
N SER A 31 -14.01 5.61 8.23
CA SER A 31 -14.89 6.63 7.63
C SER A 31 -16.36 6.43 7.97
N LEU A 32 -16.84 5.18 8.01
CA LEU A 32 -18.19 4.82 8.43
C LEU A 32 -18.45 5.22 9.88
N LEU A 33 -17.51 4.91 10.78
CA LEU A 33 -17.60 5.27 12.19
C LEU A 33 -17.58 6.79 12.42
N GLN A 34 -16.89 7.54 11.55
CA GLN A 34 -16.85 9.01 11.58
C GLN A 34 -18.07 9.66 10.89
N GLY A 35 -19.01 8.89 10.37
CA GLY A 35 -20.18 9.40 9.65
C GLY A 35 -19.85 10.06 8.30
N ASN A 36 -18.61 9.96 7.84
CA ASN A 36 -18.12 10.58 6.61
C ASN A 36 -18.15 9.58 5.45
N PHE A 37 -19.24 8.84 5.31
CA PHE A 37 -19.40 7.84 4.27
C PHE A 37 -20.07 8.45 3.03
N GLY A 38 -19.37 8.43 1.91
CA GLY A 38 -19.84 9.06 0.68
C GLY A 38 -19.50 8.25 -0.57
N LEU A 39 -20.21 8.55 -1.66
CA LEU A 39 -20.03 7.96 -2.97
C LEU A 39 -18.56 7.95 -3.48
N PRO A 40 -17.73 8.97 -3.20
CA PRO A 40 -16.31 8.94 -3.59
C PRO A 40 -15.50 7.81 -2.94
N GLN A 41 -15.84 7.41 -1.71
CA GLN A 41 -15.14 6.33 -1.01
C GLN A 41 -15.49 4.97 -1.61
N LEU A 42 -16.76 4.75 -1.95
CA LEU A 42 -17.20 3.54 -2.64
C LEU A 42 -16.50 3.36 -4.00
N ILE A 43 -16.43 4.44 -4.80
CA ILE A 43 -15.73 4.41 -6.09
C ILE A 43 -14.26 4.05 -5.89
N ARG A 44 -13.58 4.71 -4.94
CA ARG A 44 -12.17 4.45 -4.64
C ARG A 44 -11.94 2.98 -4.28
N VAL A 45 -12.82 2.40 -3.46
CA VAL A 45 -12.71 0.99 -3.04
C VAL A 45 -12.93 0.04 -4.20
N GLY A 46 -13.95 0.30 -5.03
CA GLY A 46 -14.21 -0.48 -6.23
C GLY A 46 -13.02 -0.45 -7.20
N LEU A 47 -12.42 0.73 -7.39
CA LEU A 47 -11.21 0.89 -8.21
C LEU A 47 -10.00 0.17 -7.62
N THR A 48 -9.77 0.27 -6.31
CA THR A 48 -8.67 -0.45 -5.65
C THR A 48 -8.85 -1.95 -5.77
N PHE A 49 -10.07 -2.45 -5.57
CA PHE A 49 -10.38 -3.88 -5.73
C PHE A 49 -10.17 -4.34 -7.17
N TRP A 50 -10.68 -3.58 -8.14
CA TRP A 50 -10.52 -3.88 -9.57
C TRP A 50 -9.04 -3.87 -9.99
N LEU A 51 -8.27 -2.90 -9.49
CA LEU A 51 -6.85 -2.81 -9.76
C LEU A 51 -6.09 -3.98 -9.13
N ALA A 52 -6.34 -4.30 -7.86
CA ALA A 52 -5.74 -5.44 -7.18
C ALA A 52 -6.05 -6.76 -7.90
N TRP A 53 -7.30 -6.94 -8.33
CA TRP A 53 -7.71 -8.09 -9.13
C TRP A 53 -7.01 -8.15 -10.50
N SER A 54 -6.83 -7.01 -11.15
CA SER A 54 -6.13 -6.92 -12.44
C SER A 54 -4.63 -7.24 -12.31
N VAL A 55 -4.00 -6.81 -11.22
CA VAL A 55 -2.62 -7.19 -10.86
C VAL A 55 -2.53 -8.69 -10.58
N TYR A 56 -3.49 -9.24 -9.84
CA TYR A 56 -3.56 -10.68 -9.54
C TYR A 56 -3.72 -11.54 -10.81
N ARG A 57 -4.47 -11.05 -11.81
CA ARG A 57 -4.60 -11.72 -13.12
C ARG A 57 -3.36 -11.58 -14.01
N GLY A 58 -2.30 -10.94 -13.56
CA GLY A 58 -1.04 -10.85 -14.29
C GLY A 58 -0.94 -9.69 -15.28
N SER A 59 -1.84 -8.71 -15.24
CA SER A 59 -1.78 -7.56 -16.16
C SER A 59 -0.54 -6.69 -15.90
N ALA A 60 0.33 -6.56 -16.91
CA ALA A 60 1.54 -5.74 -16.83
C ALA A 60 1.21 -4.25 -16.61
N VAL A 61 0.15 -3.77 -17.25
CA VAL A 61 -0.31 -2.37 -17.13
C VAL A 61 -0.80 -2.11 -15.72
N ALA A 62 -1.66 -2.99 -15.18
CA ALA A 62 -2.16 -2.85 -13.81
C ALA A 62 -1.03 -2.88 -12.77
N ARG A 63 0.00 -3.71 -13.00
CA ARG A 63 1.19 -3.75 -12.13
C ARG A 63 1.89 -2.40 -12.05
N TRP A 64 2.16 -1.76 -13.19
CA TRP A 64 2.85 -0.47 -13.22
C TRP A 64 1.98 0.66 -12.67
N ILE A 65 0.67 0.66 -12.95
CA ILE A 65 -0.28 1.59 -12.33
C ILE A 65 -0.22 1.46 -10.81
N MET A 66 -0.27 0.22 -10.28
CA MET A 66 -0.17 -0.02 -8.84
C MET A 66 1.17 0.47 -8.26
N VAL A 67 2.28 0.25 -8.95
CA VAL A 67 3.61 0.74 -8.52
C VAL A 67 3.61 2.27 -8.44
N VAL A 68 3.11 2.97 -9.45
CA VAL A 68 3.02 4.44 -9.44
C VAL A 68 2.14 4.94 -8.30
N LEU A 69 0.98 4.31 -8.08
CA LEU A 69 0.07 4.66 -7.00
C LEU A 69 0.70 4.42 -5.61
N LEU A 70 1.47 3.34 -5.44
CA LEU A 70 2.18 3.07 -4.18
C LEU A 70 3.31 4.08 -3.93
N VAL A 71 4.04 4.48 -4.96
CA VAL A 71 5.05 5.54 -4.84
C VAL A 71 4.40 6.87 -4.47
N PHE A 72 3.29 7.21 -5.12
CA PHE A 72 2.54 8.43 -4.79
C PHE A 72 1.96 8.37 -3.38
N ALA A 73 1.45 7.23 -2.95
CA ALA A 73 0.98 7.00 -1.59
C ALA A 73 2.12 7.14 -0.57
N ALA A 74 3.33 6.63 -0.88
CA ALA A 74 4.49 6.78 -0.02
C ALA A 74 4.88 8.26 0.15
N ILE A 75 4.97 9.02 -0.94
CA ILE A 75 5.32 10.45 -0.92
C ILE A 75 4.27 11.27 -0.16
N THR A 76 2.99 11.06 -0.45
CA THR A 76 1.90 11.80 0.22
C THR A 76 1.81 11.47 1.70
N THR A 77 1.98 10.19 2.08
CA THR A 77 2.01 9.77 3.50
C THR A 77 3.23 10.34 4.21
N PHE A 78 4.38 10.39 3.55
CA PHE A 78 5.60 10.99 4.09
C PHE A 78 5.41 12.50 4.34
N ASN A 79 4.92 13.24 3.36
CA ASN A 79 4.67 14.69 3.48
C ASN A 79 3.60 15.00 4.54
N GLY A 80 2.50 14.24 4.55
CA GLY A 80 1.48 14.35 5.60
C GLY A 80 2.05 14.02 6.98
N GLY A 81 2.93 13.03 7.07
CA GLY A 81 3.67 12.67 8.27
C GLY A 81 4.55 13.79 8.80
N MET A 82 5.26 14.52 7.92
CA MET A 82 6.06 15.67 8.32
C MET A 82 5.19 16.77 8.95
N HIS A 83 4.08 17.13 8.31
CA HIS A 83 3.15 18.14 8.84
C HIS A 83 2.52 17.72 10.17
N LEU A 84 2.13 16.44 10.30
CA LEU A 84 1.58 15.91 11.55
C LEU A 84 2.64 15.85 12.66
N THR A 85 3.89 15.58 12.33
CA THR A 85 5.01 15.57 13.29
C THR A 85 5.30 16.98 13.79
N GLU A 86 5.30 17.99 12.92
CA GLU A 86 5.46 19.40 13.31
C GLU A 86 4.32 19.88 14.22
N LEU A 87 3.08 19.55 13.87
CA LEU A 87 1.92 19.89 14.68
C LEU A 87 1.96 19.15 16.04
N SER A 88 2.28 17.86 16.02
CA SER A 88 2.40 17.04 17.22
C SER A 88 3.54 17.49 18.12
N ALA A 89 4.63 18.05 17.58
CA ALA A 89 5.73 18.61 18.37
C ALA A 89 5.27 19.84 19.16
N ARG A 90 4.56 20.77 18.49
CA ARG A 90 3.98 21.97 19.13
C ARG A 90 2.97 21.61 20.23
N VAL A 91 2.12 20.61 19.96
CA VAL A 91 1.13 20.11 20.92
C VAL A 91 1.78 19.33 22.08
N SER A 92 2.82 18.53 21.81
CA SER A 92 3.55 17.78 22.83
C SER A 92 4.29 18.69 23.82
N GLU A 93 4.79 19.82 23.36
CA GLU A 93 5.41 20.84 24.21
C GLU A 93 4.37 21.50 25.13
N THR A 94 3.15 21.69 24.62
CA THR A 94 2.03 22.27 25.38
C THR A 94 1.45 21.28 26.41
N LEU A 95 1.42 19.98 26.10
CA LEU A 95 0.81 18.94 26.94
C LEU A 95 1.82 18.11 27.77
N GLN A 96 3.13 18.39 27.68
CA GLN A 96 4.22 17.60 28.27
C GLN A 96 4.11 16.08 28.05
N ASN A 97 3.51 15.64 26.94
CA ASN A 97 3.29 14.22 26.67
C ASN A 97 4.08 13.73 25.44
N PRO A 98 5.34 13.29 25.63
CA PRO A 98 6.22 12.84 24.54
C PRO A 98 5.76 11.53 23.88
N GLY A 99 4.80 10.79 24.47
CA GLY A 99 4.31 9.52 23.94
C GLY A 99 3.50 9.69 22.64
N ALA A 100 2.74 10.78 22.53
CA ALA A 100 1.93 11.08 21.34
C ALA A 100 2.80 11.33 20.10
N LEU A 101 3.94 12.04 20.28
CA LEU A 101 4.88 12.34 19.19
C LEU A 101 5.50 11.08 18.59
N LYS A 102 5.93 10.13 19.44
CA LYS A 102 6.52 8.86 18.99
C LYS A 102 5.54 8.01 18.20
N GLY A 103 4.27 7.98 18.60
CA GLY A 103 3.22 7.23 17.91
C GLY A 103 2.92 7.77 16.51
N VAL A 104 2.82 9.10 16.36
CA VAL A 104 2.56 9.75 15.08
C VAL A 104 3.72 9.54 14.11
N ILE A 105 4.96 9.72 14.57
CA ILE A 105 6.16 9.47 13.77
C ILE A 105 6.19 7.99 13.32
N PHE A 106 6.03 7.06 14.26
CA PHE A 106 6.08 5.63 13.92
C PHE A 106 5.03 5.23 12.89
N MET A 107 3.77 5.68 13.04
CA MET A 107 2.72 5.36 12.07
C MET A 107 2.96 6.00 10.70
N ALA A 108 3.28 7.29 10.65
CA ALA A 108 3.38 8.00 9.37
C ALA A 108 4.58 7.53 8.55
N TYR A 109 5.76 7.43 9.17
CA TYR A 109 6.96 6.96 8.48
C TYR A 109 6.90 5.45 8.21
N GLY A 110 6.36 4.65 9.14
CA GLY A 110 6.19 3.21 8.95
C GLY A 110 5.29 2.88 7.76
N MET A 111 4.17 3.61 7.60
CA MET A 111 3.27 3.43 6.45
C MET A 111 3.92 3.88 5.14
N ALA A 112 4.63 5.00 5.13
CA ALA A 112 5.36 5.46 3.95
C ALA A 112 6.41 4.42 3.50
N THR A 113 7.16 3.84 4.45
CA THR A 113 8.11 2.76 4.17
C THR A 113 7.41 1.50 3.65
N ALA A 114 6.27 1.11 4.22
CA ALA A 114 5.51 -0.05 3.77
C ALA A 114 5.03 0.10 2.31
N TYR A 115 4.54 1.28 1.92
CA TYR A 115 4.17 1.56 0.53
C TYR A 115 5.38 1.53 -0.40
N GLY A 116 6.50 2.14 0.00
CA GLY A 116 7.74 2.13 -0.77
C GLY A 116 8.29 0.72 -1.01
N LEU A 117 8.37 -0.10 0.04
CA LEU A 117 8.82 -1.49 -0.07
C LEU A 117 7.89 -2.34 -0.93
N SER A 118 6.58 -2.13 -0.83
CA SER A 118 5.59 -2.81 -1.67
C SER A 118 5.76 -2.48 -3.15
N ALA A 119 6.03 -1.20 -3.46
CA ALA A 119 6.32 -0.75 -4.83
C ALA A 119 7.59 -1.41 -5.38
N ILE A 120 8.67 -1.42 -4.58
CA ILE A 120 9.95 -2.05 -4.93
C ILE A 120 9.77 -3.55 -5.16
N ALA A 121 9.05 -4.23 -4.27
CA ALA A 121 8.78 -5.66 -4.38
C ALA A 121 8.01 -5.98 -5.66
N LEU A 122 6.96 -5.21 -5.99
CA LEU A 122 6.18 -5.42 -7.21
C LEU A 122 6.95 -5.12 -8.49
N ALA A 123 7.88 -4.16 -8.47
CA ALA A 123 8.63 -3.75 -9.65
C ALA A 123 9.89 -4.60 -9.90
N PHE A 124 10.63 -4.93 -8.84
CA PHE A 124 12.01 -5.39 -8.97
C PHE A 124 12.27 -6.81 -8.47
N MET A 125 11.44 -7.39 -7.59
CA MET A 125 11.74 -8.72 -7.05
C MET A 125 11.78 -9.78 -8.16
N PRO A 126 12.86 -10.60 -8.23
CA PRO A 126 13.01 -11.64 -9.24
C PRO A 126 11.85 -12.63 -9.23
N ASN A 127 11.39 -13.04 -8.04
CA ASN A 127 10.29 -14.00 -7.89
C ASN A 127 8.96 -13.42 -8.38
N VAL A 128 8.73 -12.11 -8.17
CA VAL A 128 7.52 -11.43 -8.65
C VAL A 128 7.54 -11.29 -10.17
N LYS A 129 8.68 -10.87 -10.74
CA LYS A 129 8.89 -10.86 -12.21
C LYS A 129 8.67 -12.24 -12.79
N ALA A 130 9.16 -13.27 -12.09
CA ALA A 130 9.03 -14.64 -12.50
C ALA A 130 7.56 -15.11 -12.57
N TYR A 131 6.79 -14.80 -11.53
CA TYR A 131 5.35 -15.04 -11.51
C TYR A 131 4.61 -14.32 -12.66
N PHE A 132 4.88 -13.04 -12.90
CA PHE A 132 4.22 -12.30 -13.97
C PHE A 132 4.57 -12.84 -15.37
N ALA A 133 5.82 -13.22 -15.61
CA ALA A 133 6.23 -13.83 -16.88
C ALA A 133 5.52 -15.18 -17.13
N TYR A 134 5.31 -15.97 -16.07
CA TYR A 134 4.53 -17.21 -16.15
C TYR A 134 3.05 -16.94 -16.48
N VAL A 135 2.39 -16.04 -15.75
CA VAL A 135 0.96 -15.73 -15.98
C VAL A 135 0.71 -15.09 -17.35
N GLN A 136 1.70 -14.38 -17.89
CA GLN A 136 1.63 -13.77 -19.23
C GLN A 136 1.97 -14.73 -20.37
N GLY A 137 2.30 -15.99 -20.08
CA GLY A 137 2.67 -16.98 -21.09
C GLY A 137 4.03 -16.70 -21.76
N GLN A 138 4.88 -15.86 -21.17
CA GLN A 138 6.20 -15.50 -21.70
C GLN A 138 7.31 -16.46 -21.23
N ALA A 139 7.02 -17.32 -20.27
CA ALA A 139 7.93 -18.35 -19.78
C ALA A 139 7.31 -19.73 -20.05
N SER A 140 7.52 -20.23 -21.27
CA SER A 140 7.32 -21.63 -21.66
C SER A 140 8.58 -22.45 -21.36
#